data_AF-A0A6L8C1W7-F1
#
_entry.id   AF-A0A6L8C1W7-F1
#
_cell.length_a   1.000
_cell.length_b   1.000
_cell.length_c   1.000
_cell.angle_alpha   90.00
_cell.angle_beta   90.00
_cell.angle_gamma   90.00
#
_symmetry.space_group_name_H-M   'P 1'
#
loop_
_entity.id
_entity.type
_entity.pdbx_description
1 polymer ?
#
loop_
_entity_poly.entity_id
_entity_poly.type
_entity_poly.pdbx_seq_one_letter_code
_entity_poly.pdbx_strand_id
1 'polypeptide(L)'
;MYICFVDESGTPAKPGQEKQKYFVFGGVIIPENQWKFVRQKILGLKIRKQYSGEIKWRFFAPNNNDENNPMKDWNQSQKDEFISSVF
;
A
#
# COMPACT_ATOMS: atom_id res chain seq x y z
N MET A 1 -21.45 12.72 4.34
CA MET A 1 -20.07 13.10 4.75
C MET A 1 -19.07 12.27 3.96
N TYR A 2 -17.86 12.78 3.75
CA TYR A 2 -16.76 12.05 3.10
C TYR A 2 -15.57 11.96 4.06
N ILE A 3 -14.86 10.84 4.01
CA ILE A 3 -13.58 10.66 4.67
C ILE A 3 -12.50 10.81 3.60
N CYS A 4 -11.66 11.83 3.73
CA CYS A 4 -10.58 12.13 2.81
C CYS A 4 -9.25 11.82 3.48
N PHE A 5 -8.48 10.92 2.90
CA PHE A 5 -7.14 10.58 3.35
C PHE A 5 -6.13 11.01 2.30
N VAL A 6 -5.02 11.59 2.77
CA VAL A 6 -3.83 11.85 1.99
C VAL A 6 -2.67 11.30 2.81
N ASP A 7 -1.83 10.47 2.19
CA ASP A 7 -0.66 9.89 2.84
C ASP A 7 0.56 9.91 1.92
N GLU A 8 1.71 10.04 2.56
CA GLU A 8 3.02 10.06 1.93
C GLU A 8 3.81 8.84 2.40
N SER A 9 4.29 8.04 1.46
CA SER A 9 5.13 6.89 1.73
C SER A 9 6.52 7.10 1.16
N GLY A 10 7.48 7.33 2.06
CA GLY A 10 8.89 7.56 1.73
C GLY A 10 9.38 8.92 2.18
N THR A 11 10.68 9.14 2.08
CA THR A 11 11.30 10.46 2.31
C THR A 11 11.92 10.89 0.99
N PRO A 12 11.62 12.10 0.48
CA PRO A 12 12.29 12.62 -0.70
C PRO A 12 13.80 12.53 -0.53
N ALA A 13 14.50 12.08 -1.57
CA ALA A 13 15.96 12.02 -1.56
C ALA A 13 16.53 13.42 -1.28
N LYS A 14 17.51 13.51 -0.37
CA LYS A 14 18.27 14.74 -0.20
C LYS A 14 19.05 15.03 -1.50
N PRO A 15 19.22 16.31 -1.89
CA PRO A 15 20.04 16.66 -3.04
C PRO A 15 21.41 15.99 -2.96
N GLY A 16 21.79 15.24 -4.01
CA GLY A 16 23.07 14.52 -4.07
C GLY A 16 23.10 13.12 -3.41
N GLN A 17 21.99 12.60 -2.90
CA GLN A 17 21.91 11.23 -2.37
C GLN A 17 20.99 10.34 -3.23
N GLU A 18 21.54 9.35 -3.94
CA GLU A 18 20.76 8.41 -4.77
C GLU A 18 20.04 7.30 -3.99
N LYS A 19 20.25 7.22 -2.66
CA LYS A 19 19.87 6.04 -1.87
C LYS A 19 18.37 5.82 -1.72
N GLN A 20 17.53 6.84 -1.91
CA GLN A 20 16.10 6.75 -1.65
C GLN A 20 15.30 6.96 -2.95
N LYS A 21 14.90 5.85 -3.58
CA LYS A 21 14.35 5.84 -4.94
C LYS A 21 12.84 6.02 -5.04
N TYR A 22 12.11 5.94 -3.92
CA TYR A 22 10.65 5.85 -3.94
C TYR A 22 10.02 6.83 -2.95
N PHE A 23 9.33 7.83 -3.50
CA PHE A 23 8.39 8.70 -2.80
C PHE A 23 7.02 8.49 -3.44
N VAL A 24 6.04 8.09 -2.65
CA VAL A 24 4.67 7.87 -3.11
C VAL A 24 3.75 8.84 -2.39
N PHE A 25 2.96 9.57 -3.16
CA PHE A 25 1.88 10.40 -2.66
C PHE A 25 0.56 9.77 -3.09
N GLY A 26 -0.34 9.51 -2.14
CA GLY A 26 -1.61 8.86 -2.40
C GLY A 26 -2.76 9.57 -1.68
N GLY A 27 -3.89 9.70 -2.37
CA GLY A 27 -5.14 10.20 -1.79
C GLY A 27 -6.28 9.22 -2.00
N VAL A 28 -7.18 9.09 -1.03
CA VAL A 28 -8.43 8.35 -1.18
C VAL A 28 -9.60 9.11 -0.55
N ILE A 29 -10.71 9.16 -1.27
CA ILE A 29 -11.96 9.77 -0.81
C ILE A 29 -12.99 8.65 -0.70
N ILE A 30 -13.56 8.50 0.49
CA ILE A 30 -14.51 7.42 0.81
C ILE A 30 -15.80 8.07 1.34
N PRO A 31 -16.96 7.83 0.71
CA PRO A 31 -18.24 8.20 1.31
C PRO A 31 -18.38 7.53 2.69
N GLU A 32 -18.79 8.27 3.72
CA GLU A 32 -18.85 7.75 5.10
C GLU A 32 -19.62 6.42 5.21
N ASN A 33 -20.76 6.32 4.51
CA ASN A 33 -21.59 5.11 4.50
C ASN A 33 -20.89 3.88 3.87
N GLN A 34 -19.86 4.09 3.06
CA GLN A 34 -19.07 3.03 2.43
C GLN A 34 -17.86 2.60 3.27
N TRP A 35 -17.46 3.36 4.29
CA TRP A 35 -16.25 3.08 5.08
C TRP A 35 -16.24 1.67 5.67
N LYS A 36 -17.36 1.24 6.27
CA LYS A 36 -17.46 -0.11 6.85
C LYS A 36 -17.28 -1.21 5.82
N PHE A 37 -17.83 -1.03 4.62
CA PHE A 37 -17.71 -1.98 3.52
C PHE A 37 -16.26 -2.07 3.00
N VAL A 38 -15.62 -0.91 2.77
CA VAL A 38 -14.20 -0.85 2.37
C VAL A 38 -13.32 -1.56 3.40
N ARG A 39 -13.51 -1.27 4.69
CA ARG A 39 -12.78 -1.93 5.78
C ARG A 39 -12.96 -3.46 5.74
N GLN A 40 -14.19 -3.94 5.57
CA GLN A 40 -14.47 -5.38 5.53
C GLN A 40 -13.84 -6.05 4.30
N LYS A 41 -13.90 -5.42 3.13
CA LYS A 41 -13.24 -5.90 1.91
C LYS A 41 -11.73 -6.06 2.10
N ILE A 42 -11.07 -5.02 2.63
CA ILE A 42 -9.62 -5.04 2.88
C ILE A 42 -9.26 -6.10 3.92
N LEU A 43 -9.97 -6.17 5.05
CA LEU A 43 -9.72 -7.20 6.07
C LEU A 43 -9.90 -8.61 5.52
N GLY A 44 -10.98 -8.84 4.76
CA GLY A 44 -11.23 -10.12 4.12
C GLY A 44 -10.12 -10.49 3.13
N LEU A 45 -9.62 -9.53 2.35
CA LEU A 45 -8.50 -9.74 1.44
C LEU A 45 -7.23 -10.13 2.20
N LYS A 46 -6.90 -9.42 3.29
CA LYS A 46 -5.73 -9.74 4.13
C LYS A 46 -5.81 -11.17 4.66
N ILE A 47 -6.97 -11.60 5.13
CA ILE A 47 -7.18 -12.98 5.63
C ILE A 47 -6.96 -14.00 4.50
N ARG A 48 -7.61 -13.81 3.34
CA ARG A 48 -7.52 -14.75 2.21
C ARG A 48 -6.11 -14.88 1.65
N LYS A 49 -5.35 -13.79 1.64
CA LYS A 49 -3.96 -13.75 1.14
C LYS A 49 -2.93 -13.99 2.24
N GLN A 50 -3.36 -14.38 3.45
CA GLN A 50 -2.49 -14.60 4.62
C GLN A 50 -1.54 -13.41 4.90
N TYR A 51 -2.02 -12.20 4.64
CA TYR A 51 -1.24 -10.97 4.73
C TYR A 51 -1.33 -10.37 6.13
N SER A 52 -0.19 -10.34 6.82
CA SER A 52 -0.05 -9.74 8.16
C SER A 52 0.79 -8.46 8.08
N GLY A 53 0.31 -7.36 8.65
CA GLY A 53 0.97 -6.04 8.60
C GLY A 53 0.14 -4.94 7.93
N GLU A 54 0.75 -3.77 7.75
CA GLU A 54 0.13 -2.60 7.12
C GLU A 54 0.30 -2.64 5.60
N ILE A 55 -0.77 -2.37 4.85
CA ILE A 55 -0.71 -2.19 3.40
C ILE A 55 -0.15 -0.79 3.13
N LYS A 56 1.03 -0.70 2.50
CA LYS A 56 1.66 0.58 2.12
C LYS A 56 2.01 0.57 0.64
N TRP A 57 1.76 1.67 -0.07
CA TRP A 57 2.06 1.73 -1.51
C TRP A 57 3.51 1.47 -1.86
N ARG A 58 4.45 1.93 -1.02
CA ARG A 58 5.88 1.67 -1.22
C ARG A 58 6.24 0.18 -1.30
N PHE A 59 5.46 -0.71 -0.67
CA PHE A 59 5.72 -2.15 -0.65
C PHE A 59 5.43 -2.84 -1.99
N PHE A 60 4.63 -2.20 -2.85
CA PHE A 60 4.34 -2.64 -4.22
C PHE A 60 5.37 -2.18 -5.23
N ALA A 61 6.26 -1.25 -4.87
CA ALA A 61 7.29 -0.76 -5.77
C ALA A 61 8.22 -1.92 -6.22
N PRO A 62 8.58 -1.99 -7.51
CA PRO A 62 9.53 -2.98 -7.99
C PRO A 62 10.84 -2.92 -7.18
N ASN A 63 11.36 -4.08 -6.79
CA ASN A 63 12.59 -4.21 -6.01
C ASN A 63 12.56 -3.60 -4.59
N ASN A 64 11.38 -3.33 -4.00
CA ASN A 64 11.29 -3.02 -2.58
C ASN A 64 11.52 -4.30 -1.75
N ASN A 65 12.72 -4.39 -1.17
CA ASN A 65 13.16 -5.47 -0.28
C ASN A 65 13.30 -5.00 1.17
N ASP A 66 12.53 -3.99 1.60
CA ASP A 66 12.55 -3.51 2.98
C ASP A 66 12.26 -4.68 3.94
N GLU A 67 13.03 -4.83 5.02
CA GLU A 67 12.85 -5.96 5.96
C GLU A 67 11.44 -6.01 6.56
N ASN A 68 10.82 -4.83 6.72
CA ASN A 68 9.47 -4.64 7.22
C ASN A 68 8.39 -4.76 6.13
N ASN A 69 8.75 -5.07 4.88
CA ASN A 69 7.78 -5.30 3.80
C ASN A 69 7.17 -6.69 3.95
N PRO A 70 5.86 -6.82 4.26
CA PRO A 70 5.23 -8.13 4.39
C PRO A 70 5.08 -8.87 3.06
N MET A 71 5.37 -8.20 1.93
CA MET A 71 5.39 -8.75 0.57
C MET A 71 6.81 -8.92 0.03
N LYS A 72 7.85 -8.88 0.87
CA LYS A 72 9.25 -8.98 0.40
C LYS A 72 9.51 -10.27 -0.42
N ASP A 73 8.85 -11.35 -0.04
CA ASP A 73 8.99 -12.67 -0.67
C ASP A 73 7.99 -12.89 -1.82
N TRP A 74 7.16 -11.89 -2.13
CA TRP A 74 6.20 -11.96 -3.23
C TRP A 74 6.86 -11.50 -4.53
N ASN A 75 6.58 -12.21 -5.61
CA ASN A 75 6.95 -11.73 -6.95
C ASN A 75 6.03 -10.56 -7.37
N GLN A 76 6.43 -9.82 -8.42
CA GLN A 76 5.67 -8.65 -8.87
C GLN A 76 4.24 -9.01 -9.28
N SER A 77 4.02 -10.15 -9.94
CA SER A 77 2.68 -10.61 -10.35
C SER A 77 1.75 -10.81 -9.15
N GLN A 78 2.24 -11.33 -8.03
CA GLN A 78 1.45 -11.49 -6.80
C GLN A 78 1.10 -10.14 -6.18
N LYS A 79 2.03 -9.17 -6.22
CA LYS A 79 1.79 -7.79 -5.77
C LYS A 79 0.73 -7.10 -6.63
N ASP A 80 0.80 -7.28 -7.95
CA ASP A 80 -0.13 -6.71 -8.92
C ASP A 80 -1.54 -7.34 -8.80
N GLU A 81 -1.62 -8.65 -8.54
CA GLU A 81 -2.89 -9.33 -8.26
C GLU A 81 -3.52 -8.85 -6.94
N PHE A 82 -2.70 -8.58 -5.92
CA PHE A 82 -3.18 -8.06 -4.65
C PHE A 82 -3.76 -6.66 -4.80
N ILE A 83 -3.07 -5.74 -5.49
CA ILE A 83 -3.55 -4.37 -5.64
C ILE A 83 -4.81 -4.27 -6.50
N SER A 84 -4.93 -5.08 -7.56
CA SER A 84 -6.16 -5.17 -8.37
C SER A 84 -7.34 -5.80 -7.64
N SER A 85 -7.09 -6.49 -6.52
CA SER A 85 -8.14 -6.97 -5.62
C SER A 85 -8.60 -5.92 -4.61
N VAL A 86 -7.84 -4.84 -4.44
CA VAL A 86 -8.15 -3.72 -3.53
C VAL A 86 -8.94 -2.62 -4.25
N PHE A 87 -8.56 -2.30 -5.49
CA PHE A 87 -9.17 -1.27 -6.34
C PHE A 87 -9.79 -1.88 -7.59
#